data_AF-A0A2D9CF39-F1
#
_entry.id   AF-A0A2D9CF39-F1
#
_cell.length_a   1.000
_cell.length_b   1.000
_cell.length_c   1.000
_cell.angle_alpha   90.00
_cell.angle_beta   90.00
_cell.angle_gamma   90.00
#
_symmetry.space_group_name_H-M   'P 1'
#
loop_
_entity.id
_entity.type
_entity.pdbx_description
1 polymer ?
#
loop_
_entity_poly.entity_id
_entity_poly.type
_entity_poly.pdbx_seq_one_letter_code
_entity_poly.pdbx_strand_id
1 'polypeptide(L)'
;MSKQNTAVAAQETISNLPAYMNQESSRGNENVGSQLAIPQIKQLQKMSHEVDKYNPKFVEGAEPGNFFNVLTGQLYTSDIHVLNLNFSPYFQVKTKYGVSPSKYLGKFRSFEQANALLQDQDETDRADLEITDGHTHLLVLLNTETGTIEGNSPVIFDFAGSKLRVSTNWNAQIAANSGDRFSSVWKLNSVQQEGKMGTFLNLKLSNVGWANEIAYHSAEKMYAQYSQF
;
A
#
# COMPACT_ATOMS: atom_id res chain seq x y z
N MET A 1 -36.55 -26.50 27.93
CA MET A 1 -35.97 -26.10 26.64
C MET A 1 -35.79 -24.59 26.66
N SER A 2 -34.56 -24.10 26.68
CA SER A 2 -34.26 -22.69 26.42
C SER A 2 -33.15 -22.65 25.39
N LYS A 3 -33.52 -22.34 24.14
CA LYS A 3 -32.55 -22.05 23.08
C LYS A 3 -32.20 -20.58 23.23
N GLN A 4 -30.99 -20.29 23.72
CA GLN A 4 -30.41 -18.96 23.59
C GLN A 4 -30.04 -18.74 22.12
N ASN A 5 -30.72 -17.78 21.50
CA ASN A 5 -30.34 -17.27 20.18
C ASN A 5 -29.10 -16.40 20.34
N THR A 6 -27.94 -16.93 19.95
CA THR A 6 -26.75 -16.12 19.71
C THR A 6 -26.97 -15.35 18.42
N ALA A 7 -27.42 -14.09 18.54
CA ALA A 7 -27.41 -13.16 17.43
C ALA A 7 -25.96 -12.81 17.11
N VAL A 8 -25.52 -13.17 15.90
CA VAL A 8 -24.25 -12.71 15.35
C VAL A 8 -24.44 -11.23 15.02
N ALA A 9 -23.90 -10.36 15.87
CA ALA A 9 -23.84 -8.93 15.58
C ALA A 9 -22.90 -8.71 14.39
N ALA A 10 -23.42 -8.09 13.34
CA ALA A 10 -22.61 -7.57 12.25
C ALA A 10 -21.66 -6.51 12.83
N GLN A 11 -20.37 -6.68 12.58
CA GLN A 11 -19.33 -5.83 13.15
C GLN A 11 -19.25 -4.54 12.33
N GLU A 12 -19.92 -3.49 12.80
CA GLU A 12 -19.54 -2.13 12.46
C GLU A 12 -18.18 -1.82 13.08
N THR A 13 -17.50 -0.82 12.51
CA THR A 13 -16.12 -0.40 12.76
C THR A 13 -15.69 -0.38 14.24
N ILE A 14 -14.37 -0.43 14.46
CA ILE A 14 -13.62 -0.53 15.75
C ILE A 14 -14.10 0.42 16.88
N SER A 15 -14.97 1.38 16.58
CA SER A 15 -15.43 2.44 17.46
C SER A 15 -16.33 2.01 18.64
N ASN A 16 -16.87 0.79 18.68
CA ASN A 16 -17.70 0.31 19.79
C ASN A 16 -17.15 -0.98 20.44
N LEU A 17 -16.00 -0.88 21.10
CA LEU A 17 -15.51 -1.97 21.94
C LEU A 17 -16.32 -2.05 23.26
N PRO A 18 -16.72 -3.25 23.71
CA PRO A 18 -17.39 -3.42 25.00
C PRO A 18 -16.54 -2.88 26.16
N ALA A 19 -17.18 -2.30 27.18
CA ALA A 19 -16.51 -1.64 28.30
C ALA A 19 -15.48 -2.49 29.09
N TYR A 20 -15.56 -3.83 28.98
CA TYR A 20 -14.63 -4.76 29.62
C TYR A 20 -13.38 -5.08 28.77
N MET A 21 -13.31 -4.61 27.52
CA MET A 21 -12.16 -4.81 26.65
C MET A 21 -11.18 -3.63 26.78
N ASN A 22 -9.91 -3.95 26.98
CA ASN A 22 -8.84 -2.95 26.86
C ASN A 22 -8.45 -2.83 25.38
N GLN A 23 -8.57 -1.62 24.82
CA GLN A 23 -8.23 -1.33 23.42
C GLN A 23 -6.76 -1.58 23.09
N GLU A 24 -5.88 -1.53 24.09
CA GLU A 24 -4.43 -1.74 23.94
C GLU A 24 -4.00 -3.18 24.24
N SER A 25 -4.93 -4.08 24.59
CA SER A 25 -4.58 -5.48 24.90
C SER A 25 -4.39 -6.30 23.63
N SER A 26 -3.15 -6.72 23.37
CA SER A 26 -2.77 -7.61 22.25
C SER A 26 -2.55 -9.08 22.67
N ARG A 27 -2.96 -9.45 23.89
CA ARG A 27 -2.79 -10.79 24.46
C ARG A 27 -3.35 -11.88 23.53
N GLY A 28 -2.57 -12.93 23.29
CA GLY A 28 -2.91 -14.03 22.38
C GLY A 28 -2.42 -13.85 20.94
N ASN A 29 -1.79 -12.73 20.59
CA ASN A 29 -1.20 -12.48 19.27
C ASN A 29 0.33 -12.60 19.23
N GLU A 30 0.96 -13.12 20.29
CA GLU A 30 2.41 -13.12 20.47
C GLU A 30 3.15 -13.86 19.35
N ASN A 31 2.52 -14.89 18.77
CA ASN A 31 3.08 -15.71 17.69
C ASN A 31 2.56 -15.35 16.30
N VAL A 32 1.69 -14.34 16.18
CA VAL A 32 1.08 -13.98 14.90
C VAL A 32 2.06 -13.18 14.05
N GLY A 33 2.83 -12.27 14.65
CA GLY A 33 3.97 -11.54 14.07
C GLY A 33 4.03 -11.48 12.54
N SER A 34 4.82 -12.38 11.93
CA SER A 34 5.09 -12.44 10.48
C SER A 34 3.93 -12.96 9.61
N GLN A 35 2.87 -13.49 10.22
CA GLN A 35 1.68 -14.02 9.54
C GLN A 35 0.62 -12.93 9.30
N LEU A 36 0.82 -11.71 9.80
CA LEU A 36 -0.07 -10.59 9.51
C LEU A 36 0.10 -10.13 8.07
N ALA A 37 -1.03 -10.08 7.35
CA ALA A 37 -1.07 -9.44 6.04
C ALA A 37 -0.81 -7.94 6.20
N ILE A 38 0.22 -7.43 5.54
CA ILE A 38 0.55 -6.01 5.55
C ILE A 38 -0.49 -5.27 4.67
N PRO A 39 -1.23 -4.28 5.21
CA PRO A 39 -2.18 -3.49 4.43
C PRO A 39 -1.52 -2.83 3.21
N GLN A 40 -2.28 -2.67 2.13
CA GLN A 40 -1.82 -1.97 0.93
C GLN A 40 -2.53 -0.62 0.80
N ILE A 41 -1.77 0.44 0.57
CA ILE A 41 -2.29 1.73 0.13
C ILE A 41 -2.22 1.81 -1.38
N LYS A 42 -3.33 2.23 -1.99
CA LYS A 42 -3.41 2.53 -3.43
C LYS A 42 -3.80 3.98 -3.68
N GLN A 43 -3.24 4.56 -4.73
CA GLN A 43 -3.76 5.80 -5.31
C GLN A 43 -4.90 5.45 -6.26
N LEU A 44 -6.09 5.98 -6.02
CA LEU A 44 -7.24 5.78 -6.88
C LEU A 44 -7.07 6.49 -8.22
N GLN A 45 -7.43 5.80 -9.30
CA GLN A 45 -7.43 6.29 -10.67
C GLN A 45 -8.87 6.42 -11.16
N LYS A 46 -9.06 7.07 -12.31
CA LYS A 46 -10.38 7.19 -12.96
C LYS A 46 -11.08 5.85 -13.19
N MET A 47 -10.30 4.78 -13.43
CA MET A 47 -10.78 3.42 -13.68
C MET A 47 -10.77 2.53 -12.43
N SER A 48 -10.44 3.08 -11.26
CA SER A 48 -10.49 2.30 -10.01
C SER A 48 -11.94 1.94 -9.68
N HIS A 49 -12.18 0.70 -9.30
CA HIS A 49 -13.51 0.21 -8.93
C HIS A 49 -14.15 1.02 -7.79
N GLU A 50 -13.34 1.54 -6.88
CA GLU A 50 -13.80 2.32 -5.73
C GLU A 50 -14.41 3.67 -6.13
N VAL A 51 -14.06 4.18 -7.31
CA VAL A 51 -14.59 5.45 -7.84
C VAL A 51 -15.84 5.24 -8.69
N ASP A 52 -16.06 4.03 -9.19
CA ASP A 52 -17.18 3.72 -10.09
C ASP A 52 -18.44 3.38 -9.28
N LYS A 53 -19.41 4.29 -9.29
CA LYS A 53 -20.71 4.15 -8.60
C LYS A 53 -21.55 2.92 -9.03
N TYR A 54 -21.25 2.32 -10.17
CA TYR A 54 -21.93 1.10 -10.63
C TYR A 54 -21.17 -0.17 -10.26
N ASN A 55 -19.95 -0.04 -9.73
CA ASN A 55 -19.16 -1.17 -9.28
C ASN A 55 -19.56 -1.57 -7.85
N PRO A 56 -19.69 -2.88 -7.54
CA PRO A 56 -19.96 -3.34 -6.17
C PRO A 56 -18.91 -2.92 -5.12
N LYS A 57 -17.71 -2.55 -5.56
CA LYS A 57 -16.62 -2.06 -4.69
C LYS A 57 -16.58 -0.54 -4.58
N PHE A 58 -17.61 0.17 -5.04
CA PHE A 58 -17.72 1.62 -4.91
C PHE A 58 -17.56 2.05 -3.45
N VAL A 59 -16.82 3.14 -3.24
CA VAL A 59 -16.64 3.77 -1.93
C VAL A 59 -17.18 5.19 -2.04
N GLU A 60 -18.15 5.54 -1.19
CA GLU A 60 -18.73 6.87 -1.19
C GLU A 60 -17.67 7.95 -0.91
N GLY A 61 -17.67 9.02 -1.71
CA GLY A 61 -16.67 10.09 -1.62
C GLY A 61 -15.29 9.75 -2.19
N ALA A 62 -15.08 8.54 -2.72
CA ALA A 62 -13.83 8.20 -3.40
C ALA A 62 -13.71 8.88 -4.76
N GLU A 63 -12.67 9.67 -4.92
CA GLU A 63 -12.37 10.39 -6.15
C GLU A 63 -11.00 9.97 -6.73
N PRO A 64 -10.77 10.12 -8.05
CA PRO A 64 -9.46 9.92 -8.64
C PRO A 64 -8.42 10.82 -7.97
N GLY A 65 -7.37 10.21 -7.41
CA GLY A 65 -6.31 10.91 -6.69
C GLY A 65 -6.36 10.72 -5.18
N ASN A 66 -7.47 10.24 -4.62
CA ASN A 66 -7.51 9.85 -3.22
C ASN A 66 -6.60 8.64 -2.98
N PHE A 67 -6.11 8.48 -1.76
CA PHE A 67 -5.45 7.25 -1.33
C PHE A 67 -6.44 6.38 -0.59
N PHE A 68 -6.32 5.06 -0.74
CA PHE A 68 -7.24 4.12 -0.14
C PHE A 68 -6.47 2.94 0.46
N ASN A 69 -6.77 2.63 1.71
CA ASN A 69 -6.27 1.44 2.38
C ASN A 69 -7.17 0.25 2.03
N VAL A 70 -6.62 -0.69 1.26
CA VAL A 70 -7.36 -1.83 0.73
C VAL A 70 -7.86 -2.77 1.83
N LEU A 71 -7.14 -2.86 2.96
CA LEU A 71 -7.51 -3.74 4.06
C LEU A 71 -8.52 -3.09 5.00
N THR A 72 -8.26 -1.84 5.42
CA THR A 72 -9.11 -1.16 6.42
C THR A 72 -10.31 -0.45 5.80
N GLY A 73 -10.31 -0.24 4.48
CA GLY A 73 -11.32 0.57 3.80
C GLY A 73 -11.18 2.08 4.03
N GLN A 74 -10.11 2.52 4.70
CA GLN A 74 -9.90 3.93 5.00
C GLN A 74 -9.55 4.72 3.75
N LEU A 75 -10.31 5.80 3.52
CA LEU A 75 -10.10 6.73 2.42
C LEU A 75 -9.38 7.98 2.93
N TYR A 76 -8.29 8.35 2.26
CA TYR A 76 -7.56 9.60 2.46
C TYR A 76 -7.84 10.50 1.27
N THR A 77 -8.63 11.55 1.49
CA THR A 77 -9.09 12.49 0.45
C THR A 77 -8.06 13.59 0.14
N SER A 78 -7.01 13.67 0.94
CA SER A 78 -5.90 14.61 0.79
C SER A 78 -4.57 13.87 0.63
N ASP A 79 -3.49 14.62 0.73
CA ASP A 79 -2.16 14.05 0.84
C ASP A 79 -1.96 13.21 2.10
N ILE A 80 -1.02 12.27 2.01
CA ILE A 80 -0.60 11.44 3.16
C ILE A 80 0.84 11.75 3.51
N HIS A 81 1.13 11.71 4.81
CA HIS A 81 2.48 11.85 5.35
C HIS A 81 3.01 10.49 5.76
N VAL A 82 4.24 10.16 5.38
CA VAL A 82 4.80 8.83 5.59
C VAL A 82 6.26 8.87 6.01
N LEU A 83 6.68 7.85 6.76
CA LEU A 83 8.08 7.44 6.84
C LEU A 83 8.28 6.19 5.97
N ASN A 84 9.44 6.08 5.36
CA ASN A 84 9.79 4.93 4.53
C ASN A 84 10.62 3.95 5.38
N LEU A 85 10.10 2.78 5.69
CA LEU A 85 10.81 1.80 6.50
C LEU A 85 11.81 1.02 5.65
N ASN A 86 11.37 0.53 4.50
CA ASN A 86 12.17 -0.37 3.68
C ASN A 86 11.70 -0.36 2.21
N PHE A 87 12.55 -0.86 1.32
CA PHE A 87 12.33 -0.90 -0.12
C PHE A 87 12.75 -2.25 -0.70
N SER A 88 11.93 -2.80 -1.60
CA SER A 88 12.30 -3.96 -2.40
C SER A 88 11.84 -3.78 -3.86
N PRO A 89 12.70 -4.07 -4.85
CA PRO A 89 12.25 -4.26 -6.21
C PRO A 89 11.45 -5.57 -6.32
N TYR A 90 10.63 -5.67 -7.36
CA TYR A 90 9.91 -6.88 -7.73
C TYR A 90 9.73 -6.96 -9.24
N PHE A 91 9.36 -8.14 -9.70
CA PHE A 91 8.90 -8.42 -11.06
C PHE A 91 7.46 -8.88 -11.01
N GLN A 92 6.65 -8.49 -11.98
CA GLN A 92 5.26 -8.93 -12.07
C GLN A 92 4.97 -9.44 -13.46
N VAL A 93 4.14 -10.48 -13.52
CA VAL A 93 3.65 -11.06 -14.78
C VAL A 93 2.21 -10.63 -14.96
N LYS A 94 1.94 -9.89 -16.03
CA LYS A 94 0.61 -9.34 -16.31
C LYS A 94 0.35 -9.27 -17.81
N THR A 95 -0.89 -9.09 -18.20
CA THR A 95 -1.28 -8.85 -19.59
C THR A 95 -0.69 -7.54 -20.10
N LYS A 96 -0.20 -7.57 -21.34
CA LYS A 96 0.27 -6.41 -22.08
C LYS A 96 -0.82 -5.36 -22.18
N TYR A 97 -0.39 -4.10 -22.16
CA TYR A 97 -1.31 -2.99 -22.31
C TYR A 97 -2.12 -3.10 -23.62
N GLY A 98 -3.44 -2.95 -23.54
CA GLY A 98 -4.36 -2.98 -24.68
C GLY A 98 -4.93 -4.36 -25.01
N VAL A 99 -4.47 -5.43 -24.34
CA VAL A 99 -5.05 -6.77 -24.49
C VAL A 99 -6.15 -7.00 -23.44
N SER A 100 -7.25 -7.61 -23.87
CA SER A 100 -8.42 -7.93 -23.04
C SER A 100 -8.82 -9.39 -23.23
N PRO A 101 -9.18 -10.13 -22.16
CA PRO A 101 -9.26 -9.68 -20.76
C PRO A 101 -7.89 -9.48 -20.11
N SER A 102 -7.80 -8.54 -19.17
CA SER A 102 -6.59 -8.33 -18.37
C SER A 102 -6.41 -9.48 -17.36
N LYS A 103 -5.21 -10.06 -17.33
CA LYS A 103 -4.76 -11.09 -16.38
C LYS A 103 -3.57 -10.56 -15.57
N TYR A 104 -3.51 -10.96 -14.31
CA TYR A 104 -2.36 -10.73 -13.43
C TYR A 104 -1.98 -12.07 -12.80
N LEU A 105 -0.78 -12.56 -13.11
CA LEU A 105 -0.35 -13.89 -12.67
C LEU A 105 0.45 -13.85 -11.36
N GLY A 106 1.01 -12.70 -10.99
CA GLY A 106 1.63 -12.54 -9.67
C GLY A 106 2.81 -11.57 -9.63
N LYS A 107 3.40 -11.52 -8.44
CA LYS A 107 4.54 -10.70 -8.03
C LYS A 107 5.67 -11.60 -7.54
N PHE A 108 6.89 -11.35 -8.00
CA PHE A 108 8.05 -12.21 -7.79
C PHE A 108 9.25 -11.39 -7.35
N ARG A 109 10.12 -11.99 -6.52
CA ARG A 109 11.36 -11.35 -6.06
C ARG A 109 12.48 -11.45 -7.10
N SER A 110 12.40 -12.38 -8.05
CA SER A 110 13.39 -12.55 -9.11
C SER A 110 12.76 -12.65 -10.50
N PHE A 111 13.49 -12.18 -11.51
CA PHE A 111 13.10 -12.30 -12.91
C PHE A 111 12.97 -13.77 -13.32
N GLU A 112 13.82 -14.65 -12.79
CA GLU A 112 13.79 -16.08 -13.06
C GLU A 112 12.45 -16.72 -12.68
N GLN A 113 11.92 -16.41 -11.48
CA GLN A 113 10.62 -16.90 -11.03
C GLN A 113 9.48 -16.38 -11.93
N ALA A 114 9.50 -15.09 -12.26
CA ALA A 114 8.53 -14.48 -13.16
C ALA A 114 8.58 -15.13 -14.56
N ASN A 115 9.79 -15.38 -15.08
CA ASN A 115 9.99 -16.01 -16.37
C ASN A 115 9.56 -17.48 -16.36
N ALA A 116 9.86 -18.24 -15.31
CA ALA A 116 9.41 -19.62 -15.18
C ALA A 116 7.88 -19.71 -15.27
N LEU A 117 7.15 -18.84 -14.55
CA LEU A 117 5.69 -18.80 -14.62
C LEU A 117 5.17 -18.40 -16.02
N LEU A 118 5.83 -17.44 -16.67
CA LEU A 118 5.48 -17.03 -18.03
C LEU A 118 5.68 -18.16 -19.04
N GLN A 119 6.76 -18.93 -18.92
CA GLN A 119 7.05 -20.07 -19.80
C GLN A 119 6.12 -21.26 -19.56
N ASP A 120 5.52 -21.37 -18.37
CA ASP A 120 4.52 -22.39 -18.04
C ASP A 120 3.14 -22.11 -18.67
N GLN A 121 2.90 -20.88 -19.16
CA GLN A 121 1.66 -20.54 -19.85
C GLN A 121 1.65 -21.07 -21.29
N ASP A 122 0.46 -21.44 -21.78
CA ASP A 122 0.24 -21.80 -23.18
C ASP A 122 0.71 -20.70 -24.14
N GLU A 123 1.09 -21.08 -25.36
CA GLU A 123 1.69 -20.16 -26.34
C GLU A 123 0.85 -18.91 -26.61
N THR A 124 -0.47 -19.08 -26.73
CA THR A 124 -1.42 -17.98 -26.95
C THR A 124 -1.43 -17.01 -25.76
N ASP A 125 -1.55 -17.53 -24.54
CA ASP A 125 -1.56 -16.70 -23.33
C ASP A 125 -0.20 -16.01 -23.11
N ARG A 126 0.90 -16.71 -23.37
CA ARG A 126 2.26 -16.18 -23.26
C ARG A 126 2.49 -14.99 -24.21
N ALA A 127 1.92 -15.02 -25.41
CA ALA A 127 2.03 -13.93 -26.38
C ALA A 127 1.39 -12.63 -25.86
N ASP A 128 0.38 -12.74 -25.01
CA ASP A 128 -0.38 -11.61 -24.45
C ASP A 128 0.15 -11.13 -23.11
N LEU A 129 1.06 -11.87 -22.49
CA LEU A 129 1.65 -11.55 -21.18
C LEU A 129 3.02 -10.89 -21.32
N GLU A 130 3.38 -10.09 -20.32
CA GLU A 130 4.68 -9.45 -20.19
C GLU A 130 5.18 -9.50 -18.74
N ILE A 131 6.51 -9.50 -18.58
CA ILE A 131 7.16 -9.24 -17.31
C ILE A 131 7.48 -7.76 -17.24
N THR A 132 7.01 -7.11 -16.17
CA THR A 132 7.36 -5.71 -15.88
C THR A 132 8.00 -5.59 -14.51
N ASP A 133 8.86 -4.60 -14.36
CA ASP A 133 9.47 -4.24 -13.10
C ASP A 133 8.52 -3.41 -12.23
N GLY A 134 8.82 -3.39 -10.94
CA GLY A 134 8.06 -2.71 -9.93
C GLY A 134 8.87 -2.48 -8.67
N HIS A 135 8.48 -1.47 -7.91
CA HIS A 135 9.11 -1.08 -6.66
C HIS A 135 8.08 -1.13 -5.53
N THR A 136 8.44 -1.76 -4.43
CA THR A 136 7.64 -1.77 -3.20
C THR A 136 8.31 -0.94 -2.15
N HIS A 137 7.58 0.01 -1.59
CA HIS A 137 7.99 0.69 -0.37
C HIS A 137 7.10 0.25 0.79
N LEU A 138 7.75 -0.18 1.87
CA LEU A 138 7.11 -0.40 3.16
C LEU A 138 7.13 0.91 3.91
N LEU A 139 5.94 1.42 4.26
CA LEU A 139 5.74 2.75 4.80
C LEU A 139 5.05 2.66 6.16
N VAL A 140 5.15 3.72 6.95
CA VAL A 140 4.23 4.00 8.05
C VAL A 140 3.54 5.33 7.75
N LEU A 141 2.24 5.38 7.97
CA LEU A 141 1.45 6.61 7.83
C LEU A 141 1.60 7.45 9.09
N LEU A 142 1.58 8.77 8.94
CA LEU A 142 1.64 9.70 10.07
C LEU A 142 0.33 10.49 10.15
N ASN A 143 -0.16 10.66 11.38
CA ASN A 143 -1.17 11.65 11.68
C ASN A 143 -0.54 13.04 11.59
N THR A 144 -1.10 13.91 10.73
CA THR A 144 -0.50 15.21 10.41
C THR A 144 -0.59 16.23 11.54
N GLU A 145 -1.54 16.08 12.46
CA GLU A 145 -1.72 17.00 13.60
C GLU A 145 -0.77 16.69 14.75
N THR A 146 -0.56 15.40 15.03
CA THR A 146 0.26 14.93 16.16
C THR A 146 1.69 14.56 15.75
N GLY A 147 1.91 14.27 14.47
CA GLY A 147 3.19 13.78 13.95
C GLY A 147 3.53 12.35 14.40
N THR A 148 2.59 11.62 14.99
CA THR A 148 2.80 10.22 15.41
C THR A 148 2.35 9.25 14.32
N ILE A 149 2.75 7.98 14.43
CA ILE A 149 2.34 6.93 13.49
C ILE A 149 0.84 6.68 13.63
N GLU A 150 0.15 6.64 12.49
CA GLU A 150 -1.25 6.22 12.39
C GLU A 150 -1.34 4.69 12.34
N GLY A 151 -2.07 4.12 13.29
CA GLY A 151 -2.26 2.68 13.40
C GLY A 151 -1.04 1.94 13.96
N ASN A 152 -1.12 0.60 13.98
CA ASN A 152 -0.15 -0.27 14.66
C ASN A 152 0.64 -1.17 13.70
N SER A 153 0.49 -0.98 12.38
CA SER A 153 1.13 -1.80 11.35
C SER A 153 1.65 -0.94 10.21
N PRO A 154 2.75 -1.32 9.57
CA PRO A 154 3.18 -0.66 8.35
C PRO A 154 2.19 -0.92 7.21
N VAL A 155 2.37 -0.21 6.11
CA VAL A 155 1.59 -0.35 4.87
C VAL A 155 2.51 -0.48 3.68
N ILE A 156 2.08 -1.21 2.66
CA ILE A 156 2.78 -1.33 1.38
C ILE A 156 2.23 -0.31 0.39
N PHE A 157 3.13 0.37 -0.31
CA PHE A 157 2.80 1.15 -1.50
C PHE A 157 3.63 0.65 -2.69
N ASP A 158 2.94 0.17 -3.73
CA ASP A 158 3.58 -0.31 -4.96
C ASP A 158 3.66 0.77 -6.04
N PHE A 159 4.84 0.89 -6.64
CA PHE A 159 5.16 1.78 -7.74
C PHE A 159 5.43 0.92 -8.97
N ALA A 160 4.63 1.12 -10.02
CA ALA A 160 4.79 0.44 -11.30
C ALA A 160 4.61 1.42 -12.46
N GLY A 161 5.16 1.08 -13.64
CA GLY A 161 5.04 1.89 -14.84
C GLY A 161 5.56 3.32 -14.65
N SER A 162 4.71 4.34 -14.90
CA SER A 162 5.10 5.76 -14.77
C SER A 162 5.50 6.19 -13.36
N LYS A 163 5.15 5.40 -12.33
CA LYS A 163 5.56 5.64 -10.93
C LYS A 163 7.00 5.22 -10.65
N LEU A 164 7.61 4.35 -11.47
CA LEU A 164 8.98 3.87 -11.23
C LEU A 164 9.99 5.01 -11.18
N ARG A 165 9.91 5.97 -12.11
CA ARG A 165 10.77 7.16 -12.09
C ARG A 165 10.64 7.96 -10.79
N VAL A 166 9.42 8.06 -10.25
CA VAL A 166 9.15 8.75 -8.99
C VAL A 166 9.81 8.00 -7.82
N SER A 167 9.67 6.67 -7.78
CA SER A 167 10.32 5.83 -6.77
C SER A 167 11.85 5.88 -6.84
N THR A 168 12.44 5.80 -8.04
CA THR A 168 13.90 5.93 -8.23
C THR A 168 14.42 7.27 -7.73
N ASN A 169 13.74 8.37 -8.07
CA ASN A 169 14.09 9.71 -7.58
C ASN A 169 13.91 9.83 -6.06
N TRP A 170 12.92 9.15 -5.48
CA TRP A 170 12.73 9.14 -4.04
C TRP A 170 13.86 8.40 -3.33
N ASN A 171 14.24 7.21 -3.82
CA ASN A 171 15.37 6.46 -3.30
C ASN A 171 16.67 7.26 -3.37
N ALA A 172 16.92 7.98 -4.48
CA ALA A 172 18.09 8.85 -4.60
C ALA A 172 18.09 9.98 -3.56
N GLN A 173 16.94 10.62 -3.32
CA GLN A 173 16.84 11.66 -2.29
C GLN A 173 16.99 11.10 -0.86
N ILE A 174 16.41 9.93 -0.58
CA ILE A 174 16.60 9.24 0.71
C ILE A 174 18.08 8.93 0.92
N ALA A 175 18.77 8.39 -0.09
CA ALA A 175 20.19 8.05 0.02
C ALA A 175 21.10 9.29 0.18
N ALA A 176 20.66 10.45 -0.33
CA ALA A 176 21.35 11.72 -0.14
C ALA A 176 21.09 12.34 1.24
N ASN A 177 19.98 12.00 1.89
CA ASN A 177 19.71 12.41 3.27
C ASN A 177 20.63 11.62 4.23
N SER A 178 21.06 12.27 5.31
CA SER A 178 21.74 11.57 6.42
C SER A 178 20.74 10.85 7.32
N GLY A 179 21.17 9.77 7.96
CA GLY A 179 20.35 8.95 8.87
C GLY A 179 19.69 7.76 8.17
N ASP A 180 18.81 7.07 8.91
CA ASP A 180 18.07 5.93 8.39
C ASP A 180 16.99 6.33 7.38
N ARG A 181 16.56 5.38 6.55
CA ARG A 181 15.48 5.56 5.56
C ARG A 181 14.20 6.14 6.16
N PHE A 182 13.89 5.79 7.40
CA PHE A 182 12.71 6.24 8.15
C PHE A 182 12.93 7.52 8.97
N SER A 183 14.08 8.19 8.83
CA SER A 183 14.36 9.44 9.57
C SER A 183 13.60 10.64 9.04
N SER A 184 13.26 10.65 7.74
CA SER A 184 12.64 11.80 7.08
C SER A 184 11.16 11.58 6.81
N VAL A 185 10.37 12.63 7.01
CA VAL A 185 8.93 12.64 6.71
C VAL A 185 8.72 13.05 5.26
N TRP A 186 7.90 12.26 4.56
CA TRP A 186 7.58 12.48 3.15
C TRP A 186 6.10 12.71 2.97
N LYS A 187 5.77 13.79 2.27
CA LYS A 187 4.42 14.11 1.82
C LYS A 187 4.18 13.51 0.44
N LEU A 188 3.19 12.62 0.32
CA LEU A 188 2.76 12.02 -0.95
C LEU A 188 1.48 12.70 -1.43
N ASN A 189 1.54 13.27 -2.64
CA ASN A 189 0.40 13.92 -3.28
C ASN A 189 0.10 13.27 -4.62
N SER A 190 -1.17 13.29 -4.99
CA SER A 190 -1.62 12.96 -6.34
C SER A 190 -1.49 14.18 -7.26
N VAL A 191 -0.86 13.99 -8.41
CA VAL A 191 -0.70 15.04 -9.42
C VAL A 191 -1.09 14.54 -10.79
N GLN A 192 -1.79 15.36 -11.57
CA GLN A 192 -2.12 15.04 -12.95
C GLN A 192 -0.89 15.22 -13.84
N GLN A 193 -0.66 14.28 -14.74
CA GLN A 193 0.38 14.34 -15.76
C GLN A 193 -0.22 14.04 -17.13
N GLU A 194 0.34 14.68 -18.15
CA GLU A 194 0.03 14.37 -19.54
C GLU A 194 0.96 13.28 -20.06
N GLY A 195 0.38 12.29 -20.71
CA GLY A 195 1.10 11.26 -21.45
C GLY A 195 0.58 11.16 -22.88
N LYS A 196 1.19 10.27 -23.67
CA LYS A 196 0.81 10.04 -25.08
C LYS A 196 -0.67 9.65 -25.26
N MET A 197 -1.26 9.01 -24.26
CA MET A 197 -2.64 8.50 -24.30
C MET A 197 -3.62 9.35 -23.47
N GLY A 198 -3.26 10.59 -23.15
CA GLY A 198 -4.06 11.52 -22.36
C GLY A 198 -3.55 11.73 -20.94
N THR A 199 -4.42 12.22 -20.08
CA THR A 199 -4.06 12.59 -18.71
C THR A 199 -4.25 11.44 -17.72
N PHE A 200 -3.25 11.22 -16.88
CA PHE A 200 -3.26 10.21 -15.82
C PHE A 200 -2.77 10.81 -14.51
N LEU A 201 -3.05 10.15 -13.39
CA LEU A 201 -2.58 10.59 -12.08
C LEU A 201 -1.28 9.88 -11.71
N ASN A 202 -0.28 10.67 -11.35
CA ASN A 202 0.99 10.20 -10.81
C ASN A 202 1.18 10.71 -9.37
N LEU A 203 2.33 10.41 -8.79
CA LEU A 203 2.70 10.85 -7.45
C LEU A 203 3.73 11.98 -7.51
N LYS A 204 3.59 12.92 -6.59
CA LYS A 204 4.63 13.89 -6.24
C LYS A 204 4.99 13.68 -4.78
N LEU A 205 6.27 13.45 -4.53
CA LEU A 205 6.81 13.34 -3.17
C LEU A 205 7.56 14.61 -2.81
N SER A 206 7.48 15.01 -1.55
CA SER A 206 8.19 16.16 -1.01
C SER A 206 8.66 15.84 0.40
N ASN A 207 9.94 16.06 0.67
CA ASN A 207 10.48 15.96 2.02
C ASN A 207 9.95 17.15 2.84
N VAL A 208 9.33 16.87 3.98
CA VAL A 208 8.77 17.91 4.87
C VAL A 208 9.53 18.05 6.19
N GLY A 209 10.69 17.38 6.30
CA GLY A 209 11.58 17.47 7.45
C GLY A 209 11.84 16.12 8.10
N TRP A 210 12.13 16.16 9.39
CA TRP A 210 12.54 15.00 10.19
C TRP A 210 11.37 14.45 11.00
N ALA A 211 11.38 13.13 11.21
CA ALA A 211 10.47 12.50 12.15
C ALA A 211 10.73 13.05 13.57
N ASN A 212 9.68 13.26 14.35
CA ASN A 212 9.88 13.50 15.78
C ASN A 212 10.40 12.22 16.46
N GLU A 213 10.95 12.38 17.66
CA GLU A 213 11.58 11.29 18.41
C GLU A 213 10.64 10.09 18.63
N ILE A 214 9.36 10.35 18.93
CA ILE A 214 8.34 9.32 19.15
C ILE A 214 8.12 8.50 17.88
N ALA A 215 7.90 9.18 16.74
CA ALA A 215 7.67 8.54 15.45
C ALA A 215 8.92 7.80 14.97
N TYR A 216 10.12 8.36 15.17
CA TYR A 216 11.38 7.73 14.80
C TYR A 216 11.59 6.40 15.53
N HIS A 217 11.51 6.38 16.87
CA HIS A 217 11.69 5.15 17.63
C HIS A 217 10.56 4.13 17.42
N SER A 218 9.35 4.58 17.11
CA SER A 218 8.25 3.68 16.75
C SER A 218 8.50 3.05 15.38
N ALA A 219 8.98 3.83 14.41
CA ALA A 219 9.36 3.36 13.08
C ALA A 219 10.56 2.41 13.14
N GLU A 220 11.54 2.68 13.99
CA GLU A 220 12.70 1.80 14.22
C GLU A 220 12.27 0.41 14.70
N LYS A 221 11.35 0.34 15.68
CA LYS A 221 10.78 -0.93 16.15
C LYS A 221 10.03 -1.67 15.05
N MET A 222 9.22 -0.96 14.26
CA MET A 222 8.51 -1.57 13.13
C MET A 222 9.48 -2.03 12.06
N TYR A 223 10.52 -1.27 11.74
CA TYR A 223 11.56 -1.69 10.80
C TYR A 223 12.23 -2.98 11.27
N ALA A 224 12.62 -3.09 12.54
CA ALA A 224 13.21 -4.32 13.07
C ALA A 224 12.26 -5.54 12.91
N GLN A 225 10.97 -5.35 13.16
CA GLN A 225 9.95 -6.41 13.04
C GLN A 225 9.65 -6.82 11.58
N TYR A 226 9.64 -5.88 10.64
CA TYR A 226 9.19 -6.09 9.26
C TYR A 226 10.32 -6.01 8.20
N SER A 227 11.58 -5.93 8.62
CA SER A 227 12.74 -5.74 7.74
C SER A 227 12.92 -6.83 6.66
N GLN A 228 12.33 -8.01 6.81
CA GLN A 228 12.46 -9.14 5.87
C GLN A 228 11.28 -9.36 4.91
N PHE A 229 10.34 -8.40 4.82
CA PHE A 229 9.12 -8.54 4.00
C PHE A 229 9.40 -8.72 2.49
#